data_AF-A0A948CZM6-F1
#
_entry.id   AF-A0A948CZM6-F1
#
_cell.length_a   1.000
_cell.length_b   1.000
_cell.length_c   1.000
_cell.angle_alpha   90.00
_cell.angle_beta   90.00
_cell.angle_gamma   90.00
#
_symmetry.space_group_name_H-M   'P 1'
#
loop_
_entity.id
_entity.type
_entity.pdbx_description
1 polymer ?
#
loop_
_entity_poly.entity_id
_entity_poly.type
_entity_poly.pdbx_seq_one_letter_code
_entity_poly.pdbx_strand_id
1 'polypeptide(L)'
;MTQLDIFDNIKGIMKHKLVRLSPTTGLNLFSDCPRCFWLHYNEGIHRPRGIFPSLPGGMDLVIKDYMDIYRKQGALPPELNGKVIGKLMPDLELMNKWRNWRTGLEYEDKKIQAVLFGALDDCLLSGKKYIPLDYKTRGSAPRAGDSERYYQTQLDTYALMLSENGYETASYGYLLYYYPKTVKENGKVQFHTAVVEVSTDLSRAKKTFEDAVKLLHGPLPKKHSSCEYCTWNHSRNEFD
;
A
#
# COMPACT_ATOMS: atom_id res chain seq x y z
N MET A 1 8.56 -3.90 -47.10
CA MET A 1 7.92 -3.67 -45.79
C MET A 1 6.57 -3.07 -46.03
N THR A 2 5.52 -3.76 -45.61
CA THR A 2 4.14 -3.29 -45.72
C THR A 2 3.90 -2.18 -44.69
N GLN A 3 2.85 -1.37 -44.90
CA GLN A 3 2.45 -0.34 -43.93
C GLN A 3 2.10 -0.96 -42.56
N LEU A 4 1.64 -2.22 -42.52
CA LEU A 4 1.43 -2.99 -41.28
C LEU A 4 2.75 -3.32 -40.56
N ASP A 5 3.80 -3.71 -41.28
CA ASP A 5 5.11 -4.00 -40.67
C ASP A 5 5.72 -2.76 -40.01
N ILE A 6 5.38 -1.57 -40.49
CA ILE A 6 5.80 -0.29 -39.91
C ILE A 6 4.98 0.02 -38.64
N PHE A 7 3.67 -0.25 -38.62
CA PHE A 7 2.83 -0.08 -37.42
C PHE A 7 3.19 -1.04 -36.29
N ASP A 8 3.52 -2.30 -36.60
CA ASP A 8 3.98 -3.27 -35.59
C ASP A 8 5.39 -2.95 -35.10
N ASN A 9 6.27 -2.41 -35.96
CA ASN A 9 7.56 -1.85 -35.51
C ASN A 9 7.39 -0.59 -34.64
N ILE A 10 6.40 0.27 -34.92
CA ILE A 10 6.12 1.45 -34.09
C ILE A 10 5.57 1.06 -32.72
N LYS A 11 4.79 -0.03 -32.59
CA LYS A 11 4.43 -0.63 -31.29
C LYS A 11 5.63 -1.31 -30.60
N GLY A 12 6.55 -1.89 -31.37
CA GLY A 12 7.83 -2.42 -30.86
C GLY A 12 8.80 -1.34 -30.37
N ILE A 13 8.61 -0.09 -30.78
CA ILE A 13 9.36 1.10 -30.32
C ILE A 13 8.54 1.89 -29.25
N MET A 14 7.63 1.22 -28.55
CA MET A 14 7.14 1.74 -27.27
C MET A 14 8.31 1.68 -26.29
N LYS A 15 9.02 2.81 -26.15
CA LYS A 15 9.96 3.10 -25.04
C LYS A 15 9.51 2.31 -23.82
N HIS A 16 10.33 1.37 -23.32
CA HIS A 16 10.08 0.71 -22.04
C HIS A 16 9.94 1.82 -20.99
N LYS A 17 8.70 2.22 -20.73
CA LYS A 17 8.37 3.28 -19.80
C LYS A 17 8.69 2.72 -18.44
N LEU A 18 9.52 3.43 -17.69
CA LEU A 18 9.85 3.09 -16.30
C LEU A 18 8.56 2.67 -15.56
N VAL A 19 8.51 1.41 -15.12
CA VAL A 19 7.34 0.88 -14.42
C VAL A 19 7.34 1.45 -13.01
N ARG A 20 6.24 2.07 -12.59
CA ARG A 20 6.10 2.62 -11.23
C ARG A 20 4.90 1.98 -10.55
N LEU A 21 5.14 1.24 -9.47
CA LEU A 21 4.11 0.53 -8.71
C LEU A 21 4.03 1.06 -7.28
N SER A 22 2.82 1.08 -6.72
CA SER A 22 2.60 1.31 -5.29
C SER A 22 2.11 0.03 -4.61
N PRO A 23 2.18 -0.08 -3.28
CA PRO A 23 1.67 -1.24 -2.56
C PRO A 23 0.18 -1.50 -2.84
N THR A 24 -0.66 -0.45 -2.79
CA THR A 24 -2.12 -0.59 -2.88
C THR A 24 -2.64 -0.65 -4.32
N THR A 25 -2.23 0.28 -5.19
CA THR A 25 -2.77 0.34 -6.57
C THR A 25 -1.98 -0.52 -7.56
N GLY A 26 -0.76 -0.90 -7.22
CA GLY A 26 0.08 -1.81 -8.00
C GLY A 26 0.00 -3.23 -7.47
N LEU A 27 0.69 -3.48 -6.35
CA LEU A 27 0.95 -4.85 -5.89
C LEU A 27 -0.30 -5.55 -5.34
N ASN A 28 -1.17 -4.87 -4.61
CA ASN A 28 -2.43 -5.48 -4.16
C ASN A 28 -3.36 -5.79 -5.35
N LEU A 29 -3.39 -4.93 -6.38
CA LEU A 29 -4.15 -5.21 -7.61
C LEU A 29 -3.57 -6.41 -8.36
N PHE A 30 -2.24 -6.52 -8.43
CA PHE A 30 -1.54 -7.68 -8.99
C PHE A 30 -1.90 -8.96 -8.25
N SER A 31 -1.81 -8.96 -6.92
CA SER A 31 -2.14 -10.10 -6.06
C SER A 31 -3.61 -10.51 -6.15
N ASP A 32 -4.51 -9.54 -6.30
CA ASP A 32 -5.95 -9.80 -6.39
C ASP A 32 -6.38 -10.28 -7.79
N CYS A 33 -5.86 -9.68 -8.87
CA CYS A 33 -6.08 -10.19 -10.22
C CYS A 33 -5.00 -9.75 -11.21
N PRO A 34 -4.14 -10.69 -11.66
CA PRO A 34 -3.10 -10.43 -12.66
C PRO A 34 -3.61 -9.81 -13.97
N ARG A 35 -4.79 -10.23 -14.44
CA ARG A 35 -5.40 -9.69 -15.67
C ARG A 35 -5.85 -8.24 -15.50
N CYS A 36 -6.53 -7.91 -14.40
CA CYS A 36 -6.92 -6.53 -14.12
C CYS A 36 -5.71 -5.63 -13.94
N PHE A 37 -4.66 -6.12 -13.29
CA PHE A 37 -3.40 -5.42 -13.15
C PHE A 37 -2.74 -5.14 -14.51
N TRP A 38 -2.61 -6.15 -15.37
CA TRP A 38 -2.07 -5.97 -16.72
C TRP A 38 -2.88 -4.94 -17.53
N LEU A 39 -4.22 -5.06 -17.53
CA LEU A 39 -5.12 -4.14 -18.22
C LEU A 39 -5.01 -2.71 -17.69
N HIS A 40 -4.84 -2.53 -16.39
CA HIS A 40 -4.68 -1.22 -15.76
C HIS A 40 -3.42 -0.51 -16.26
N TYR A 41 -2.27 -1.19 -16.27
CA TYR A 41 -0.98 -0.56 -16.53
C TYR A 41 -0.59 -0.53 -18.02
N ASN A 42 -0.99 -1.53 -18.81
CA ASN A 42 -0.64 -1.60 -20.23
C ASN A 42 -1.69 -0.97 -21.13
N GLU A 43 -2.99 -1.09 -20.81
CA GLU A 43 -4.09 -0.62 -21.67
C GLU A 43 -4.86 0.58 -21.09
N GLY A 44 -4.55 1.00 -19.85
CA GLY A 44 -5.32 2.04 -19.16
C GLY A 44 -6.77 1.64 -18.84
N ILE A 45 -7.09 0.34 -18.91
CA ILE A 45 -8.42 -0.19 -18.62
C ILE A 45 -8.51 -0.49 -17.13
N HIS A 46 -9.13 0.42 -16.39
CA HIS A 46 -9.31 0.30 -14.95
C HIS A 46 -10.57 -0.47 -14.58
N ARG A 47 -10.55 -1.13 -13.42
CA ARG A 47 -11.78 -1.60 -12.78
C ARG A 47 -12.73 -0.43 -12.57
N PRO A 48 -14.05 -0.59 -12.79
CA PRO A 48 -15.05 0.41 -12.40
C PRO A 48 -14.82 0.86 -10.95
N ARG A 49 -14.74 2.17 -10.74
CA ARG A 49 -14.49 2.74 -9.42
C ARG A 49 -15.81 2.86 -8.66
N GLY A 50 -15.85 2.30 -7.45
CA GLY A 50 -16.93 2.56 -6.49
C GLY A 50 -16.73 3.91 -5.78
N ILE A 51 -17.68 4.27 -4.92
CA ILE A 51 -17.56 5.43 -4.03
C ILE A 51 -16.44 5.16 -3.02
N PHE A 52 -15.41 6.00 -3.02
CA PHE A 52 -14.37 5.94 -2.00
C PHE A 52 -14.96 6.42 -0.66
N PRO A 53 -14.82 5.66 0.44
CA PRO A 53 -15.33 6.09 1.73
C PRO A 53 -14.50 7.29 2.23
N SER A 54 -15.08 8.49 2.21
CA SER A 54 -14.39 9.73 2.59
C SER A 54 -14.02 9.78 4.08
N LEU A 55 -14.79 9.12 4.94
CA LEU A 55 -14.56 9.11 6.39
C LEU A 55 -13.19 8.50 6.78
N PRO A 56 -12.80 7.29 6.31
CA PRO A 56 -11.43 6.79 6.47
C PRO A 56 -10.33 7.77 6.07
N GLY A 57 -10.48 8.45 4.92
CA GLY A 57 -9.51 9.44 4.47
C GLY A 57 -9.44 10.66 5.39
N GLY A 58 -10.58 11.17 5.86
CA GLY A 58 -10.62 12.25 6.85
C GLY A 58 -10.04 11.84 8.21
N MET A 59 -10.31 10.61 8.65
CA MET A 59 -9.77 10.04 9.88
C MET A 59 -8.24 9.92 9.83
N ASP A 60 -7.70 9.43 8.70
CA ASP A 60 -6.25 9.32 8.49
C ASP A 60 -5.54 10.67 8.71
N LEU A 61 -6.07 11.76 8.14
CA LEU A 61 -5.51 13.10 8.31
C LEU A 61 -5.48 13.55 9.78
N VAL A 62 -6.60 13.41 10.51
CA VAL A 62 -6.67 13.86 11.91
C VAL A 62 -5.86 12.95 12.85
N ILE A 63 -5.70 11.66 12.52
CA ILE A 63 -4.83 10.75 13.29
C ILE A 63 -3.37 11.16 13.12
N LYS A 64 -2.93 11.55 11.92
CA LYS A 64 -1.56 12.04 11.67
C LYS A 64 -1.25 13.29 12.52
N ASP A 65 -2.16 14.26 12.53
CA ASP A 65 -2.02 15.46 13.36
C ASP A 65 -1.97 15.11 14.85
N TYR A 66 -2.84 14.19 15.30
CA TYR A 66 -2.86 13.70 16.67
C TYR A 66 -1.54 13.03 17.07
N MET A 67 -0.99 12.18 16.22
CA MET A 67 0.29 11.49 16.45
C MET A 67 1.45 12.48 16.53
N ASP A 68 1.44 13.54 15.73
CA ASP A 68 2.49 14.56 15.74
C ASP A 68 2.48 15.41 17.02
N ILE A 69 1.33 15.58 17.68
CA ILE A 69 1.27 16.19 19.03
C ILE A 69 2.09 15.36 20.02
N TYR A 70 1.90 14.03 20.03
CA TYR A 70 2.66 13.14 20.91
C TYR A 70 4.13 13.02 20.51
N ARG A 71 4.43 13.05 19.20
CA ARG A 71 5.81 13.05 18.67
C ARG A 71 6.60 14.26 19.19
N LYS A 72 6.01 15.46 19.15
CA LYS A 72 6.63 16.69 19.68
C LYS A 72 6.87 16.63 21.19
N GLN A 73 6.04 15.89 21.92
CA GLN A 73 6.20 15.67 23.36
C GLN A 73 7.19 14.55 23.69
N GLY A 74 7.68 13.80 22.69
CA GLY A 74 8.50 12.61 22.92
C GLY A 74 7.74 11.47 23.59
N ALA A 75 6.41 11.42 23.45
CA ALA A 75 5.53 10.46 24.09
C ALA A 75 4.83 9.54 23.07
N LEU A 76 4.26 8.44 23.57
CA LEU A 76 3.30 7.63 22.81
C LEU A 76 1.87 8.04 23.19
N PRO A 77 0.93 8.04 22.25
CA PRO A 77 -0.47 8.18 22.58
C PRO A 77 -0.98 6.97 23.39
N PRO A 78 -2.05 7.12 24.21
CA PRO A 78 -2.56 6.05 25.07
C PRO A 78 -2.91 4.75 24.35
N GLU A 79 -3.33 4.83 23.09
CA GLU A 79 -3.64 3.67 22.26
C GLU A 79 -2.41 2.82 21.90
N LEU A 80 -1.21 3.41 21.87
CA LEU A 80 0.06 2.73 21.60
C LEU A 80 0.84 2.41 22.87
N ASN A 81 0.68 3.20 23.93
CA ASN A 81 1.44 3.06 25.17
C ASN A 81 1.27 1.65 25.77
N GLY A 82 2.40 0.97 26.02
CA GLY A 82 2.43 -0.41 26.53
C GLY A 82 1.98 -1.49 25.54
N LYS A 83 1.71 -1.14 24.28
CA LYS A 83 1.26 -2.08 23.21
C LYS A 83 2.20 -2.17 22.02
N VAL A 84 3.19 -1.29 21.94
CA VAL A 84 4.24 -1.29 20.91
C VAL A 84 5.61 -1.15 21.55
N ILE A 85 6.64 -1.54 20.81
CA ILE A 85 8.04 -1.35 21.20
C ILE A 85 8.59 -0.09 20.54
N GLY A 86 9.30 0.73 21.31
CA GLY A 86 9.95 1.95 20.83
C GLY A 86 9.13 3.22 21.09
N LYS A 87 9.45 4.27 20.35
CA LYS A 87 8.79 5.59 20.41
C LYS A 87 8.43 6.05 19.01
N LEU A 88 7.55 7.03 18.88
CA LEU A 88 7.34 7.73 17.61
C LEU A 88 8.69 8.26 17.08
N MET A 89 8.98 8.02 15.80
CA MET A 89 10.21 8.50 15.14
C MET A 89 10.26 10.03 15.25
N PRO A 90 11.31 10.63 15.85
CA PRO A 90 11.25 12.02 16.30
C PRO A 90 11.35 13.07 15.19
N ASP A 91 11.91 12.71 14.03
CA ASP A 91 12.11 13.62 12.90
C ASP A 91 10.79 13.84 12.13
N LEU A 92 10.09 14.92 12.49
CA LEU A 92 8.83 15.29 11.85
C LEU A 92 9.01 15.75 10.39
N GLU A 93 10.13 16.38 10.05
CA GLU A 93 10.37 16.81 8.66
C GLU A 93 10.54 15.60 7.75
N LEU A 94 11.29 14.60 8.21
CA LEU A 94 11.45 13.33 7.51
C LEU A 94 10.14 12.56 7.41
N MET A 95 9.36 12.49 8.50
CA MET A 95 8.02 11.87 8.43
C MET A 95 7.12 12.55 7.40
N ASN A 96 7.14 13.88 7.31
CA ASN A 96 6.33 14.61 6.33
C ASN A 96 6.76 14.30 4.88
N LYS A 97 8.06 14.08 4.64
CA LYS A 97 8.54 13.60 3.33
C LYS A 97 8.00 12.20 3.04
N TRP A 98 8.09 11.27 3.99
CA TRP A 98 7.62 9.90 3.83
C TRP A 98 6.11 9.75 3.67
N ARG A 99 5.32 10.62 4.30
CA ARG A 99 3.84 10.67 4.15
C ARG A 99 3.39 11.20 2.79
N ASN A 100 4.25 11.89 2.05
CA ASN A 100 3.92 12.45 0.75
C ASN A 100 4.36 11.51 -0.36
N TRP A 101 3.43 10.94 -1.11
CA TRP A 101 3.71 10.00 -2.20
C TRP A 101 4.64 10.54 -3.31
N ARG A 102 4.80 11.87 -3.44
CA ARG A 102 5.70 12.50 -4.41
C ARG A 102 7.15 12.56 -3.95
N THR A 103 7.37 12.52 -2.65
CA THR A 103 8.70 12.62 -2.01
C THR A 103 8.93 11.46 -1.04
N GLY A 104 8.09 10.44 -1.16
CA GLY A 104 7.99 9.34 -0.22
C GLY A 104 9.16 8.39 -0.36
N LEU A 105 9.01 7.24 0.27
CA LEU A 105 10.00 6.19 0.15
C LEU A 105 9.90 5.57 -1.25
N GLU A 106 11.06 5.31 -1.85
CA GLU A 106 11.18 4.62 -3.13
C GLU A 106 12.21 3.49 -3.05
N TYR A 107 11.93 2.39 -3.74
CA TYR A 107 12.90 1.34 -4.06
C TYR A 107 13.01 1.25 -5.58
N GLU A 108 14.19 1.54 -6.12
CA GLU A 108 14.47 1.42 -7.56
C GLU A 108 15.25 0.14 -7.84
N ASP A 109 14.71 -0.70 -8.73
CA ASP A 109 15.47 -1.78 -9.34
C ASP A 109 15.79 -1.42 -10.80
N LYS A 110 17.07 -1.06 -11.01
CA LYS A 110 17.60 -0.67 -12.32
C LYS A 110 17.68 -1.82 -13.31
N LYS A 111 17.76 -3.08 -12.85
CA LYS A 111 17.85 -4.26 -13.73
C LYS A 111 16.53 -4.51 -14.43
N ILE A 112 15.42 -4.36 -13.71
CA ILE A 112 14.07 -4.54 -14.27
C ILE A 112 13.42 -3.22 -14.70
N GLN A 113 14.15 -2.10 -14.58
CA GLN A 113 13.69 -0.74 -14.92
C GLN A 113 12.34 -0.40 -14.26
N ALA A 114 12.28 -0.57 -12.94
CA ALA A 114 11.06 -0.31 -12.18
C ALA A 114 11.33 0.36 -10.83
N VAL A 115 10.34 1.11 -10.35
CA VAL A 115 10.32 1.75 -9.04
C VAL A 115 9.09 1.32 -8.26
N LEU A 116 9.31 0.86 -7.04
CA LEU A 116 8.29 0.75 -6.01
C LEU A 116 8.29 2.04 -5.20
N PHE A 117 7.13 2.67 -5.03
CA PHE A 117 7.02 3.92 -4.27
C PHE A 117 5.81 3.89 -3.34
N GLY A 118 5.87 4.61 -2.22
CA GLY A 118 4.75 4.67 -1.29
C GLY A 118 4.83 5.80 -0.28
N ALA A 119 3.66 6.12 0.27
CA ALA A 119 3.50 7.05 1.39
C ALA A 119 3.35 6.26 2.68
N LEU A 120 4.30 6.38 3.60
CA LEU A 120 4.26 5.73 4.91
C LEU A 120 3.47 6.62 5.89
N ASP A 121 2.45 6.07 6.55
CA ASP A 121 1.61 6.85 7.46
C ASP A 121 2.37 7.29 8.72
N ASP A 122 3.10 6.37 9.35
CA ASP A 122 3.96 6.65 10.50
C ASP A 122 5.10 5.64 10.65
N CYS A 123 6.01 5.93 11.57
CA CYS A 123 7.13 5.08 11.91
C CYS A 123 7.47 5.18 13.40
N LEU A 124 7.71 4.03 14.02
CA LEU A 124 8.33 3.96 15.35
C LEU A 124 9.84 3.74 15.21
N LEU A 125 10.57 4.15 16.24
CA LEU A 125 12.00 3.95 16.39
C LEU A 125 12.28 3.20 17.70
N SER A 126 12.92 2.04 17.59
CA SER A 126 13.43 1.25 18.72
C SER A 126 14.94 1.08 18.60
N GLY A 127 15.70 1.83 19.40
CA GLY A 127 17.15 1.96 19.21
C GLY A 127 17.46 2.58 17.85
N LYS A 128 18.04 1.78 16.93
CA LYS A 128 18.31 2.19 15.53
C LYS A 128 17.30 1.63 14.53
N LYS A 129 16.37 0.78 14.98
CA LYS A 129 15.42 0.07 14.12
C LYS A 129 14.16 0.88 13.89
N TYR A 130 13.86 1.12 12.61
CA TYR A 130 12.64 1.75 12.12
C TYR A 130 11.56 0.67 11.94
N ILE A 131 10.36 0.97 12.39
CA ILE A 131 9.24 0.03 12.44
C ILE A 131 8.05 0.72 11.75
N PRO A 132 7.58 0.22 10.59
CA PRO A 132 6.38 0.77 9.94
C PRO A 132 5.18 0.73 10.88
N LEU A 133 4.42 1.83 10.94
CA LEU A 133 3.16 1.94 11.66
C LEU A 133 2.11 2.52 10.71
N ASP A 134 0.98 1.82 10.57
CA ASP A 134 -0.10 2.21 9.67
C ASP A 134 -1.45 2.21 10.40
N TYR A 135 -2.29 3.22 10.14
CA TYR A 135 -3.57 3.40 10.81
C TYR A 135 -4.72 2.84 9.97
N LYS A 136 -5.58 2.04 10.59
CA LYS A 136 -6.69 1.38 9.91
C LYS A 136 -8.01 1.72 10.57
N THR A 137 -8.93 2.33 9.84
CA THR A 137 -10.32 2.47 10.29
C THR A 137 -11.19 1.33 9.78
N ARG A 138 -11.94 0.67 10.65
CA ARG A 138 -12.90 -0.39 10.29
C ARG A 138 -14.26 -0.16 10.92
N GLY A 139 -15.28 -0.80 10.37
CA GLY A 139 -16.63 -0.84 10.97
C GLY A 139 -16.74 -1.76 12.20
N SER A 140 -15.76 -2.63 12.43
CA SER A 140 -15.76 -3.60 13.53
C SER A 140 -14.33 -3.99 13.93
N ALA A 141 -14.20 -4.70 15.05
CA ALA A 141 -12.91 -5.18 15.55
C ALA A 141 -12.15 -6.00 14.48
N PRO A 142 -10.81 -5.91 14.42
CA PRO A 142 -10.03 -6.75 13.53
C PRO A 142 -10.25 -8.24 13.87
N ARG A 143 -10.42 -9.08 12.85
CA ARG A 143 -10.50 -10.53 13.02
C ARG A 143 -9.11 -11.13 12.91
N ALA A 144 -8.88 -12.25 13.58
CA ALA A 144 -7.61 -12.98 13.47
C ALA A 144 -7.32 -13.32 11.98
N GLY A 145 -6.10 -13.04 11.52
CA GLY A 145 -5.67 -13.28 10.14
C GLY A 145 -6.07 -12.21 9.12
N ASP A 146 -6.97 -11.27 9.44
CA ASP A 146 -7.35 -10.20 8.51
C ASP A 146 -6.14 -9.29 8.18
N SER A 147 -5.31 -8.99 9.19
CA SER A 147 -4.18 -8.09 9.05
C SER A 147 -3.15 -8.60 8.03
N GLU A 148 -2.74 -9.85 8.19
CA GLU A 148 -1.81 -10.57 7.33
C GLU A 148 -2.40 -10.76 5.94
N ARG A 149 -3.71 -11.03 5.85
CA ARG A 149 -4.37 -11.20 4.57
C ARG A 149 -4.41 -9.91 3.74
N TYR A 150 -4.69 -8.76 4.35
CA TYR A 150 -4.99 -7.53 3.61
C TYR A 150 -3.86 -6.51 3.59
N TYR A 151 -2.94 -6.52 4.56
CA TYR A 151 -1.94 -5.46 4.73
C TYR A 151 -0.50 -5.96 4.75
N GLN A 152 -0.26 -7.27 4.60
CA GLN A 152 1.09 -7.84 4.60
C GLN A 152 1.98 -7.24 3.51
N THR A 153 1.50 -7.19 2.25
CA THR A 153 2.23 -6.58 1.14
C THR A 153 2.60 -5.13 1.44
N GLN A 154 1.70 -4.39 2.08
CA GLN A 154 1.93 -2.99 2.41
C GLN A 154 3.04 -2.83 3.45
N LEU A 155 3.02 -3.61 4.54
CA LEU A 155 4.06 -3.53 5.56
C LEU A 155 5.41 -4.05 5.06
N ASP A 156 5.43 -5.13 4.27
CA ASP A 156 6.66 -5.64 3.67
C ASP A 156 7.31 -4.61 2.74
N THR A 157 6.50 -3.95 1.92
CA THR A 157 7.00 -2.94 0.98
C THR A 157 7.50 -1.68 1.69
N TYR A 158 6.84 -1.24 2.77
CA TYR A 158 7.37 -0.15 3.59
C TYR A 158 8.69 -0.53 4.27
N ALA A 159 8.79 -1.73 4.83
CA ALA A 159 10.05 -2.21 5.41
C ALA A 159 11.17 -2.30 4.35
N LEU A 160 10.85 -2.81 3.15
CA LEU A 160 11.79 -2.84 2.03
C LEU A 160 12.26 -1.43 1.65
N MET A 161 11.34 -0.49 1.40
CA MET A 161 11.73 0.84 0.96
C MET A 161 12.50 1.59 2.06
N LEU A 162 12.15 1.43 3.34
CA LEU A 162 12.96 1.97 4.44
C LEU A 162 14.39 1.40 4.40
N SER A 163 14.54 0.08 4.28
CA SER A 163 15.84 -0.59 4.25
C SER A 163 16.71 -0.12 3.08
N GLU A 164 16.13 0.00 1.88
CA GLU A 164 16.84 0.43 0.68
C GLU A 164 17.21 1.92 0.70
N ASN A 165 16.58 2.71 1.58
CA ASN A 165 16.92 4.11 1.84
C ASN A 165 17.89 4.28 3.03
N GLY A 166 18.52 3.20 3.51
CA GLY A 166 19.57 3.24 4.52
C GLY A 166 19.09 3.20 5.97
N TYR A 167 17.80 2.93 6.21
CA TYR A 167 17.24 2.80 7.55
C TYR A 167 17.22 1.33 7.98
N GLU A 168 17.87 1.01 9.10
CA GLU A 168 17.78 -0.34 9.67
C GLU A 168 16.33 -0.61 10.11
N THR A 169 15.71 -1.70 9.66
CA THR A 169 14.30 -2.01 10.00
C THR A 169 14.18 -3.15 10.99
N ALA A 170 13.11 -3.15 11.79
CA ALA A 170 12.70 -4.38 12.46
C ALA A 170 12.14 -5.40 11.46
N SER A 171 12.01 -6.66 11.90
CA SER A 171 11.35 -7.74 11.13
C SER A 171 9.83 -7.77 11.33
N TYR A 172 9.24 -6.65 11.75
CA TYR A 172 7.81 -6.48 11.98
C TYR A 172 7.40 -5.01 11.83
N GLY A 173 6.10 -4.80 11.67
CA GLY A 173 5.43 -3.51 11.72
C GLY A 173 4.13 -3.60 12.53
N TYR A 174 3.49 -2.46 12.78
CA TYR A 174 2.24 -2.39 13.54
C TYR A 174 1.11 -1.82 12.70
N LEU A 175 -0.08 -2.37 12.93
CA LEU A 175 -1.35 -1.78 12.49
C LEU A 175 -2.11 -1.27 13.71
N LEU A 176 -2.46 0.01 13.70
CA LEU A 176 -3.31 0.62 14.71
C LEU A 176 -4.73 0.76 14.18
N TYR A 177 -5.63 -0.08 14.68
CA TYR A 177 -7.02 -0.09 14.29
C TYR A 177 -7.86 0.86 15.14
N TYR A 178 -8.75 1.62 14.49
CA TYR A 178 -9.87 2.34 15.11
C TYR A 178 -11.19 1.77 14.59
N TYR A 179 -12.12 1.44 15.49
CA TYR A 179 -13.47 1.00 15.11
C TYR A 179 -14.54 1.58 16.06
N PRO A 180 -15.74 1.94 15.56
CA PRO A 180 -16.73 2.65 16.37
C PRO A 180 -17.12 1.88 17.64
N LYS A 181 -17.25 2.62 18.75
CA LYS A 181 -17.77 2.13 20.04
C LYS A 181 -19.17 2.68 20.29
N THR A 182 -19.30 4.01 20.28
CA THR A 182 -20.55 4.70 20.59
C THR A 182 -20.51 6.13 20.05
N VAL A 183 -21.69 6.71 19.83
CA VAL A 183 -21.86 8.13 19.50
C VAL A 183 -22.43 8.83 20.72
N LYS A 184 -21.79 9.92 21.13
CA LYS A 184 -22.23 10.82 22.19
C LYS A 184 -22.82 12.10 21.57
N GLU A 185 -23.40 12.93 22.44
CA GLU A 185 -23.92 14.24 22.07
C GLU A 185 -22.90 15.09 21.29
N ASN A 186 -23.40 15.98 20.44
CA ASN A 186 -22.61 16.89 19.60
C ASN A 186 -21.65 16.18 18.62
N GLY A 187 -22.06 15.01 18.09
CA GLY A 187 -21.31 14.29 17.06
C GLY A 187 -20.00 13.66 17.57
N LYS A 188 -19.79 13.55 18.88
CA LYS A 188 -18.58 12.96 19.46
C LYS A 188 -18.63 11.43 19.32
N VAL A 189 -17.89 10.89 18.37
CA VAL A 189 -17.74 9.44 18.20
C VAL A 189 -16.60 8.93 19.08
N GLN A 190 -16.88 7.92 19.90
CA GLN A 190 -15.85 7.18 20.60
C GLN A 190 -15.48 5.95 19.79
N PHE A 191 -14.18 5.68 19.69
CA PHE A 191 -13.64 4.50 19.04
C PHE A 191 -13.04 3.55 20.07
N HIS A 192 -13.10 2.26 19.77
CA HIS A 192 -12.15 1.29 20.30
C HIS A 192 -10.86 1.34 19.48
N THR A 193 -9.76 0.94 20.12
CA THR A 193 -8.46 0.81 19.46
C THR A 193 -7.89 -0.58 19.66
N ALA A 194 -7.26 -1.14 18.62
CA ALA A 194 -6.50 -2.38 18.72
C ALA A 194 -5.17 -2.23 17.98
N VAL A 195 -4.09 -2.78 18.54
CA VAL A 195 -2.78 -2.83 17.88
C VAL A 195 -2.53 -4.27 17.48
N VAL A 196 -2.11 -4.49 16.23
CA VAL A 196 -1.70 -5.79 15.71
C VAL A 196 -0.28 -5.69 15.19
N GLU A 197 0.61 -6.55 15.70
CA GLU A 197 1.95 -6.74 15.15
C GLU A 197 1.89 -7.69 13.97
N VAL A 198 2.59 -7.36 12.88
CA VAL A 198 2.67 -8.19 11.68
C VAL A 198 4.14 -8.31 11.28
N SER A 199 4.63 -9.53 11.07
CA SER A 199 5.99 -9.76 10.61
C SER A 199 6.22 -9.15 9.23
N THR A 200 7.39 -8.57 8.98
CA THR A 200 7.77 -8.02 7.67
C THR A 200 8.88 -8.83 7.03
N ASP A 201 8.79 -9.04 5.72
CA ASP A 201 9.76 -9.80 4.93
C ASP A 201 10.14 -9.05 3.64
N LEU A 202 11.38 -8.56 3.61
CA LEU A 202 11.95 -7.79 2.50
C LEU A 202 12.05 -8.64 1.23
N SER A 203 12.34 -9.94 1.37
CA SER A 203 12.46 -10.86 0.23
C SER A 203 11.10 -11.11 -0.40
N ARG A 204 10.04 -11.23 0.42
CA ARG A 204 8.66 -11.34 -0.05
C ARG A 204 8.25 -10.08 -0.82
N ALA A 205 8.54 -8.88 -0.30
CA ALA A 205 8.27 -7.64 -1.03
C ALA A 205 9.00 -7.55 -2.37
N LYS A 206 10.32 -7.82 -2.40
CA LYS A 206 11.13 -7.82 -3.63
C LYS A 206 10.57 -8.78 -4.66
N LYS A 207 10.31 -10.02 -4.25
CA LYS A 207 9.74 -11.05 -5.14
C LYS A 207 8.38 -10.64 -5.71
N THR A 208 7.46 -10.14 -4.88
CA THR A 208 6.14 -9.69 -5.35
C THR A 208 6.26 -8.53 -6.35
N PHE A 209 7.18 -7.59 -6.10
CA PHE A 209 7.43 -6.49 -7.01
C PHE A 209 8.02 -6.95 -8.35
N GLU A 210 9.05 -7.79 -8.33
CA GLU A 210 9.67 -8.38 -9.52
C GLU A 210 8.66 -9.20 -10.35
N ASP A 211 7.86 -10.05 -9.70
CA ASP A 211 6.83 -10.86 -10.36
C ASP A 211 5.77 -9.97 -11.03
N ALA A 212 5.36 -8.87 -10.38
CA ALA A 212 4.42 -7.91 -10.94
C ALA A 212 4.99 -7.23 -12.19
N VAL A 213 6.24 -6.72 -12.12
CA VAL A 213 6.91 -6.08 -13.26
C VAL A 213 7.08 -7.08 -14.42
N LYS A 214 7.53 -8.31 -14.12
CA LYS A 214 7.65 -9.38 -15.12
C LYS A 214 6.32 -9.66 -15.82
N LEU A 215 5.22 -9.66 -15.07
CA LEU A 215 3.89 -9.89 -15.64
C LEU A 215 3.47 -8.78 -16.61
N LEU A 216 3.80 -7.51 -16.33
CA LEU A 216 3.51 -6.39 -17.25
C LEU A 216 4.25 -6.51 -18.58
N HIS A 217 5.45 -7.10 -18.58
CA HIS A 217 6.21 -7.36 -19.81
C HIS A 217 5.75 -8.63 -20.55
N GLY A 218 4.87 -9.43 -19.95
CA GLY A 218 4.32 -10.64 -20.54
C GLY A 218 3.04 -10.40 -21.35
N PRO A 219 2.51 -11.47 -21.98
CA PRO A 219 1.21 -11.41 -22.63
C PRO A 219 0.07 -11.21 -21.62
N LEU A 220 -1.07 -10.69 -22.10
CA LEU A 220 -2.28 -10.52 -21.32
C LEU A 220 -2.67 -11.83 -20.58
N PRO A 221 -2.75 -11.83 -19.24
CA PRO A 221 -3.13 -13.03 -18.49
C PRO A 221 -4.55 -13.51 -18.80
N LYS A 222 -4.76 -14.82 -18.66
CA LYS A 222 -6.11 -15.43 -18.77
C LYS A 222 -7.07 -14.85 -17.72
N LYS A 223 -8.36 -14.94 -18.02
CA LYS A 223 -9.43 -14.60 -17.08
C LYS A 223 -9.25 -15.38 -15.77
N HIS A 224 -9.49 -14.69 -14.66
CA HIS A 224 -9.57 -15.29 -13.34
C HIS A 224 -11.05 -15.51 -12.98
N SER A 225 -11.48 -16.75 -12.74
CA SER A 225 -12.89 -17.09 -12.52
C SER A 225 -13.48 -16.48 -11.25
N SER A 226 -12.68 -16.28 -10.20
CA SER A 226 -13.13 -15.65 -8.95
C SER A 226 -13.08 -14.12 -8.96
N CYS A 227 -12.58 -13.50 -10.03
CA CYS A 227 -12.51 -12.04 -10.10
C CYS A 227 -13.85 -11.49 -10.61
N GLU A 228 -14.60 -10.83 -9.73
CA GLU A 228 -15.90 -10.23 -10.04
C GLU A 228 -15.85 -9.30 -11.27
N TYR A 229 -14.76 -8.52 -11.41
CA TYR A 229 -14.57 -7.59 -12.54
C TYR A 229 -14.35 -8.32 -13.86
N CYS A 230 -13.56 -9.39 -13.85
CA CYS A 230 -13.37 -10.21 -15.03
C CYS A 230 -14.65 -10.93 -15.44
N THR A 231 -15.44 -11.38 -14.45
CA THR A 231 -16.74 -12.02 -14.68
C THR A 231 -17.73 -11.01 -15.25
N TRP A 232 -17.88 -9.84 -14.64
CA TRP A 232 -18.77 -8.77 -15.12
C TRP A 232 -18.45 -8.34 -16.55
N ASN A 233 -17.19 -8.03 -16.85
CA ASN A 233 -16.79 -7.60 -18.19
C ASN A 233 -17.05 -8.66 -19.26
N HIS A 234 -16.89 -9.93 -18.91
CA HIS A 234 -17.16 -11.04 -19.83
C HIS A 234 -18.66 -11.22 -20.05
N SER A 235 -19.45 -11.31 -18.98
CA SER A 235 -20.90 -11.51 -19.09
C SER A 235 -21.59 -10.36 -19.83
N ARG A 236 -21.08 -9.12 -19.71
CA ARG A 236 -21.55 -8.00 -20.53
C ARG A 236 -21.26 -8.23 -22.02
N ASN A 237 -20.03 -8.62 -22.36
CA ASN A 237 -19.63 -8.88 -23.75
C ASN A 237 -20.30 -10.09 -24.40
N GLU A 238 -20.86 -11.02 -23.62
CA GLU A 238 -21.65 -12.14 -24.15
C GLU A 238 -23.11 -11.76 -24.39
N PHE A 239 -23.59 -10.70 -23.74
CA PHE A 239 -24.96 -10.21 -23.88
C PHE A 239 -25.11 -9.26 -25.07
N ASP A 240 -24.13 -8.38 -25.29
CA ASP A 240 -24.07 -7.41 -26.40
C ASP A 240 -23.55 -8.02 -27.70
#